data_AF-A0A951QSP2-F1
#
_entry.id   AF-A0A951QSP2-F1
#
_cell.length_a   1.000
_cell.length_b   1.000
_cell.length_c   1.000
_cell.angle_alpha   90.00
_cell.angle_beta   90.00
_cell.angle_gamma   90.00
#
_symmetry.space_group_name_H-M   'P 1'
#
loop_
_entity.id
_entity.type
_entity.pdbx_description
1 polymer ?
#
loop_
_entity_poly.entity_id
_entity_poly.type
_entity_poly.pdbx_seq_one_letter_code
_entity_poly.pdbx_strand_id
1 'polypeptide(L)' 'MRFDAAGGVWRVAFAFDTERCAILLVAGDKSGVSQKKFYKQLIKKADARFTEHLAELKEKDKNKDRG' A
#
# COMPACT_ATOMS: atom_id res chain seq x y z
N MET A 1 -4.86 -3.33 -7.98
CA MET A 1 -4.53 -3.44 -9.42
C MET A 1 -3.93 -4.81 -9.73
N ARG A 2 -4.15 -5.35 -10.95
CA ARG A 2 -3.58 -6.60 -11.46
C ARG A 2 -2.91 -6.34 -12.80
N PHE A 3 -1.73 -6.92 -13.02
CA PHE A 3 -1.08 -6.97 -14.32
C PHE A 3 -0.16 -8.20 -14.42
N ASP A 4 0.19 -8.58 -15.64
CA ASP A 4 1.10 -9.69 -15.93
C ASP A 4 2.45 -9.10 -16.36
N ALA A 5 3.54 -9.56 -15.74
CA ALA A 5 4.89 -9.04 -16.00
C ALA A 5 5.96 -10.04 -15.54
N ALA A 6 7.06 -10.13 -16.29
CA ALA A 6 8.20 -11.01 -15.97
C ALA A 6 7.80 -12.49 -15.72
N GLY A 7 6.79 -13.00 -16.43
CA GLY A 7 6.26 -14.36 -16.25
C GLY A 7 5.40 -14.56 -15.00
N GLY A 8 5.18 -13.51 -14.21
CA GLY A 8 4.37 -13.53 -12.99
C GLY A 8 3.01 -12.82 -13.15
N VAL A 9 2.16 -12.97 -12.15
CA VAL A 9 0.81 -12.39 -12.08
C VAL A 9 0.76 -11.47 -10.86
N TRP A 10 1.02 -10.18 -11.08
CA TRP A 10 1.26 -9.21 -10.03
C TRP A 10 -0.04 -8.64 -9.44
N ARG A 11 -0.04 -8.38 -8.13
CA ARG A 11 -1.07 -7.60 -7.44
C ARG A 11 -0.44 -6.43 -6.73
N VAL A 12 -1.05 -5.27 -6.91
CA VAL A 12 -0.65 -4.03 -6.23
C VAL A 12 -1.80 -3.53 -5.37
N ALA A 13 -1.50 -3.30 -4.10
CA ALA A 13 -2.34 -2.54 -3.18
C ALA A 13 -1.95 -1.06 -3.26
N PHE A 14 -2.97 -0.21 -3.36
CA PHE A 14 -2.84 1.24 -3.40
C PHE A 14 -3.99 1.84 -2.59
N ALA A 15 -3.82 3.07 -2.14
CA ALA A 15 -4.85 3.85 -1.45
C ALA A 15 -4.77 5.31 -1.89
N PHE A 16 -5.84 6.07 -1.64
CA PHE A 16 -5.77 7.51 -1.60
C PHE A 16 -5.56 7.94 -0.14
N ASP A 17 -4.63 8.85 0.10
CA ASP A 17 -4.47 9.45 1.42
C ASP A 17 -5.46 10.59 1.67
N THR A 18 -5.34 11.23 2.83
CA THR A 18 -6.20 12.36 3.24
C THR A 18 -6.04 13.60 2.37
N GLU A 19 -4.92 13.72 1.65
CA GLU A 19 -4.67 14.81 0.69
C GLU A 19 -5.21 14.49 -0.72
N ARG A 20 -5.87 13.33 -0.89
CA ARG A 20 -6.37 12.80 -2.17
C ARG A 20 -5.23 12.43 -3.14
N CYS A 21 -4.04 12.14 -2.63
CA CYS A 21 -2.93 11.63 -3.41
C CYS A 21 -2.98 10.10 -3.47
N ALA A 22 -2.81 9.54 -4.66
CA ALA A 22 -2.72 8.09 -4.84
C ALA A 22 -1.31 7.59 -4.43
N ILE A 23 -1.26 6.62 -3.53
CA ILE A 23 -0.01 6.02 -3.06
C ILE A 23 0.02 4.51 -3.34
N LEU A 24 1.17 4.02 -3.79
CA LEU A 24 1.42 2.59 -3.97
C LEU A 24 1.95 2.01 -2.67
N LEU A 25 1.18 1.09 -2.07
CA LEU A 25 1.51 0.54 -0.75
C LEU A 25 2.41 -0.68 -0.87
N VAL A 26 2.05 -1.65 -1.73
CA VAL A 26 2.83 -2.88 -1.91
C VAL A 26 2.46 -3.58 -3.21
N ALA A 27 3.46 -4.14 -3.88
CA ALA A 27 3.29 -5.05 -5.01
C ALA A 27 3.80 -6.45 -4.64
N GLY A 28 3.18 -7.49 -5.17
CA GLY A 28 3.65 -8.85 -5.03
C GLY A 28 3.23 -9.74 -6.19
N ASP A 29 4.13 -10.64 -6.60
CA ASP A 29 3.80 -11.71 -7.53
C ASP A 29 3.01 -12.81 -6.82
N LYS A 30 1.81 -13.09 -7.33
CA LYS A 30 0.93 -14.13 -6.82
C LYS A 30 1.28 -15.50 -7.40
N SER A 31 2.07 -15.57 -8.48
CA SER A 31 2.39 -16.82 -9.16
C SER A 31 2.97 -17.85 -8.17
N GLY A 32 2.51 -19.10 -8.25
CA GLY A 32 2.97 -20.19 -7.37
C GLY A 32 2.59 -20.10 -5.88
N VAL A 33 1.93 -19.03 -5.40
CA VAL A 33 1.52 -18.88 -3.99
C VAL A 33 0.03 -19.14 -3.82
N SER A 34 -0.36 -19.82 -2.74
CA SER A 34 -1.77 -20.01 -2.41
C SER A 34 -2.48 -18.65 -2.23
N GLN A 35 -3.65 -18.49 -2.84
CA GLN A 35 -4.35 -17.19 -2.86
C GLN A 35 -4.56 -16.62 -1.46
N LYS A 36 -5.00 -17.47 -0.53
CA LYS A 36 -5.28 -17.08 0.86
C LYS A 36 -4.03 -16.55 1.56
N LYS A 37 -2.89 -17.24 1.42
CA LYS A 37 -1.62 -16.81 2.04
C LYS A 37 -1.11 -15.53 1.40
N PHE A 38 -1.16 -15.45 0.07
CA PHE A 38 -0.73 -14.28 -0.69
C PHE A 38 -1.49 -13.02 -0.24
N TYR A 39 -2.82 -13.04 -0.29
CA TYR A 39 -3.62 -11.86 0.06
C TYR A 39 -3.51 -11.50 1.54
N LYS A 40 -3.46 -12.48 2.45
CA LYS A 40 -3.22 -12.21 3.87
C LYS A 40 -1.91 -11.44 4.10
N GLN A 41 -0.84 -11.81 3.41
CA GLN A 41 0.45 -11.14 3.52
C GLN A 41 0.46 -9.77 2.83
N LEU A 42 -0.13 -9.66 1.63
CA LEU A 42 -0.22 -8.41 0.89
C LEU A 42 -0.99 -7.35 1.68
N ILE A 43 -2.17 -7.71 2.19
CA ILE A 43 -3.03 -6.82 2.98
C ILE A 43 -2.32 -6.40 4.27
N LYS A 44 -1.77 -7.35 5.02
CA LYS A 44 -1.03 -7.03 6.26
C LYS A 44 0.10 -6.01 6.03
N LYS A 45 0.82 -6.13 4.92
CA LYS A 45 1.89 -5.17 4.56
C LYS A 45 1.31 -3.81 4.11
N ALA A 46 0.23 -3.82 3.34
CA ALA A 46 -0.43 -2.62 2.89
C ALA A 46 -0.96 -1.79 4.08
N ASP A 47 -1.65 -2.44 5.01
CA ASP A 47 -2.25 -1.79 6.20
C ASP A 47 -1.19 -1.14 7.09
N ALA A 48 -0.07 -1.84 7.32
CA ALA A 48 1.03 -1.29 8.12
C ALA A 48 1.63 -0.03 7.47
N ARG A 49 1.93 -0.11 6.16
CA ARG A 49 2.49 1.03 5.40
C ARG A 49 1.52 2.20 5.31
N PHE A 50 0.23 1.92 5.18
CA PHE A 50 -0.76 3.00 5.11
C PHE A 50 -0.93 3.70 6.45
N THR A 51 -0.93 2.93 7.55
CA THR A 51 -1.00 3.48 8.91
C THR A 51 0.19 4.40 9.19
N GLU A 52 1.39 3.99 8.81
CA GLU A 52 2.62 4.79 8.92
C GLU A 52 2.52 6.09 8.11
N HIS A 53 2.11 5.99 6.83
CA HIS A 53 1.92 7.17 5.96
C HIS A 53 0.94 8.19 6.54
N LEU A 54 -0.21 7.74 7.08
CA LEU A 54 -1.19 8.63 7.68
C LEU A 54 -0.68 9.29 8.97
N ALA A 55 0.15 8.58 9.76
CA ALA A 55 0.78 9.16 10.93
C ALA A 55 1.76 10.28 10.53
N GLU A 56 2.58 10.05 9.51
CA GLU A 56 3.50 11.05 8.99
C GLU A 56 2.78 12.29 8.43
N LEU A 57 1.69 12.10 7.67
CA LEU A 57 0.87 13.22 7.17
C LEU A 57 0.31 14.05 8.31
N LYS A 58 -0.23 13.40 9.34
CA LYS A 58 -0.79 14.11 10.51
C LYS A 58 0.26 14.95 11.25
N GLU A 59 1.50 14.48 11.35
CA GLU A 59 2.57 15.27 11.97
C GLU A 59 3.00 16.45 11.09
N LYS A 60 3.00 16.29 9.76
CA LYS A 60 3.26 17.39 8.82
C LYS A 60 2.19 18.48 8.91
N ASP A 61 0.93 18.11 9.00
CA ASP A 61 -0.19 19.05 9.15
C ASP A 61 -0.07 19.88 10.44
N LYS A 62 0.21 19.22 11.58
CA LYS A 62 0.43 19.93 12.85
C LYS A 62 1.59 20.91 12.80
N ASN A 63 2.66 20.60 12.06
CA ASN A 63 3.81 21.49 11.94
C ASN A 63 3.48 22.71 11.07
N LYS A 64 2.58 22.57 10.10
CA LYS A 64 2.10 23.66 9.25
C LYS A 64 1.22 24.66 10.02
N ASP A 65 0.41 24.18 10.97
CA ASP A 65 -0.43 25.04 11.81
C ASP A 65 0.36 25.84 12.88
N ARG A 66 1.64 25.49 13.11
CA ARG A 66 2.50 26.10 14.14
C ARG A 66 3.50 27.14 13.59
N GLY A 67 3.63 27.27 12.27
CA GLY A 67 4.54 28.22 11.61
C GLY A 67 3.77 29.40 11.03
#